data_AF-R2NJ53-F1
#
_entry.id   AF-R2NJ53-F1
#
_cell.length_a   1.000
_cell.length_b   1.000
_cell.length_c   1.000
_cell.angle_alpha   90.00
_cell.angle_beta   90.00
_cell.angle_gamma   90.00
#
_symmetry.space_group_name_H-M   'P 1'
#
loop_
_entity.id
_entity.type
_entity.pdbx_description
1 polymer ?
#
loop_
_entity_poly.entity_id
_entity_poly.type
_entity_poly.pdbx_seq_one_letter_code
_entity_poly.pdbx_strand_id
1 'polypeptide(L)'
;MEETRKKRGCGCGCLGCLIPVLIVAFLFILGMYIMGVDDENLCEDRPSAVSINIDNAGSEENAKAIYDFFRTELDATSQGAAGPMGCMDFESGGFNPAIENPSSGAFGLAQWLGSRKEALRSFAAEKGKEMSNLGVQLEFLKKELENPYYAKAKAALQLTDVHEAQHQWLLWFEGLSQDSSQWHSEERNARADKWFAKFGSSDPISGAAMENAAKGQFESLAAECASASSGDGGDILEVARGLLGYFSYSQEKRTQLGTVEKPDKNGFADCSSFVWFVLTKAGYKTPQVPWATPSMTTDARGAKQYLQEIQESDAKAGDIIVVNLGAGFGNDGHTAILAEDYHGTSTKIIEMGGYGADSVHEGQIDTSFGYLLAGDICFARAVGSPAGEKGQKGSFSALKQINQNAGKVAYGVYYFNDKKYLSNNNNDQMISASVIKVFIMEYLYDRGRTGETVGGQSVQSLIEQMITVSDNNATNVLIDHVGMESLNSYFTEKGYSGTKLQRKMLEQGSENYTTLQDTMKFLKRLYENRGNQKNTAMLEIMKHQQVKTKISSQLDVPVANKTGELTTVENDIGIVLSDKPFAIVVLTNEVSNSQEVRSGIGSLAKEAKK
;
A
#
# COMPACT_ATOMS: atom_id res chain seq x y z
N MET A 1 -29.39 86.01 -46.59
CA MET A 1 -29.98 86.04 -45.24
C MET A 1 -28.87 85.66 -44.28
N GLU A 2 -28.21 86.64 -43.65
CA GLU A 2 -28.59 87.18 -42.32
C GLU A 2 -28.45 86.11 -41.22
N GLU A 3 -27.87 86.31 -40.05
CA GLU A 3 -27.21 87.44 -39.41
C GLU A 3 -26.61 86.91 -38.07
N THR A 4 -25.47 87.48 -37.65
CA THR A 4 -25.09 87.85 -36.27
C THR A 4 -25.46 87.05 -34.99
N ARG A 5 -24.39 86.61 -34.30
CA ARG A 5 -23.86 87.01 -32.95
C ARG A 5 -24.61 86.73 -31.61
N LYS A 6 -23.75 86.29 -30.63
CA LYS A 6 -23.67 86.57 -29.15
C LYS A 6 -24.64 85.79 -28.23
N LYS A 7 -24.33 85.37 -26.98
CA LYS A 7 -23.16 85.41 -26.04
C LYS A 7 -23.45 84.53 -24.78
N ARG A 8 -22.38 84.07 -24.08
CA ARG A 8 -22.21 83.69 -22.63
C ARG A 8 -22.86 82.36 -22.14
N GLY A 9 -22.27 81.52 -21.28
CA GLY A 9 -21.01 81.49 -20.50
C GLY A 9 -20.99 80.28 -19.52
N CYS A 10 -19.88 80.11 -18.76
CA CYS A 10 -19.59 79.12 -17.67
C CYS A 10 -18.97 77.78 -18.16
N GLY A 11 -17.87 77.21 -17.65
CA GLY A 11 -16.88 77.53 -16.61
C GLY A 11 -15.83 76.38 -16.57
N CYS A 12 -14.67 76.61 -15.92
CA CYS A 12 -13.62 75.69 -15.42
C CYS A 12 -13.77 74.17 -15.71
N GLY A 13 -12.77 73.40 -16.15
CA GLY A 13 -11.33 73.46 -15.93
C GLY A 13 -10.88 72.03 -15.57
N CYS A 14 -10.03 71.39 -16.38
CA CYS A 14 -9.31 70.14 -16.04
C CYS A 14 -8.35 69.77 -17.19
N LEU A 15 -7.23 70.49 -17.31
CA LEU A 15 -6.12 70.13 -18.19
C LEU A 15 -4.78 70.10 -17.42
N GLY A 16 -4.83 69.66 -16.15
CA GLY A 16 -3.72 69.73 -15.20
C GLY A 16 -3.24 68.40 -14.61
N CYS A 17 -3.85 67.25 -14.94
CA CYS A 17 -3.51 65.97 -14.26
C CYS A 17 -2.93 64.87 -15.16
N LEU A 18 -2.74 65.11 -16.47
CA LEU A 18 -2.23 64.07 -17.40
C LEU A 18 -0.74 64.17 -17.71
N ILE A 19 -0.08 65.28 -17.36
CA ILE A 19 1.34 65.51 -17.65
C ILE A 19 2.28 64.94 -16.56
N PRO A 20 1.95 64.98 -15.25
CA PRO A 20 2.86 64.42 -14.22
C PRO A 20 2.95 62.88 -14.26
N VAL A 21 1.89 62.19 -14.68
CA VAL A 21 1.83 60.72 -14.70
C VAL A 21 2.67 60.12 -15.84
N LEU A 22 2.72 60.80 -16.99
CA LEU A 22 3.55 60.38 -18.12
C LEU A 22 5.05 60.63 -17.88
N ILE A 23 5.41 61.65 -17.11
CA ILE A 23 6.81 61.96 -16.80
C ILE A 23 7.39 60.97 -15.77
N VAL A 24 6.60 60.52 -14.80
CA VAL A 24 7.05 59.49 -13.83
C VAL A 24 7.20 58.11 -14.50
N ALA A 25 6.31 57.75 -15.42
CA ALA A 25 6.43 56.51 -16.19
C ALA A 25 7.65 56.52 -17.13
N PHE A 26 7.96 57.66 -17.76
CA PHE A 26 9.11 57.80 -18.64
C PHE A 26 10.46 57.78 -17.86
N LEU A 27 10.50 58.35 -16.65
CA LEU A 27 11.70 58.31 -15.80
C LEU A 27 11.95 56.92 -15.19
N PHE A 28 10.90 56.12 -14.95
CA PHE A 28 11.06 54.72 -14.54
C PHE A 28 11.59 53.82 -15.66
N ILE A 29 11.13 54.02 -16.90
CA ILE A 29 11.61 53.27 -18.07
C ILE A 29 13.05 53.68 -18.44
N LEU A 30 13.43 54.95 -18.24
CA LEU A 30 14.80 55.42 -18.44
C LEU A 30 15.76 54.97 -17.32
N GLY A 31 15.26 54.77 -16.10
CA GLY A 31 16.03 54.19 -14.99
C GLY A 31 16.39 52.72 -15.19
N MET A 32 15.56 51.95 -15.91
CA MET A 32 15.88 50.58 -16.32
C MET A 32 16.85 50.51 -17.52
N TYR A 33 17.04 51.63 -18.24
CA TYR A 33 17.88 51.69 -19.45
C TYR A 33 19.32 52.17 -19.19
N ILE A 34 19.62 52.77 -18.03
CA ILE A 34 20.97 53.29 -17.69
C ILE A 34 21.79 52.27 -16.86
N MET A 35 21.25 51.08 -16.61
CA MET A 35 22.01 49.93 -16.12
C MET A 35 22.16 48.88 -17.24
N GLY A 36 22.88 49.27 -18.29
CA GLY A 36 23.58 48.31 -19.17
C GLY A 36 24.60 47.50 -18.33
N VAL A 37 25.03 46.32 -18.78
CA VAL A 37 26.03 46.23 -19.85
C VAL A 37 25.77 45.02 -20.77
N ASP A 38 25.62 45.38 -22.05
CA ASP A 38 26.04 44.76 -23.32
C ASP A 38 25.83 43.26 -23.60
N ASP A 39 25.01 42.98 -24.62
CA ASP A 39 24.97 41.70 -25.33
C ASP A 39 25.06 41.98 -26.85
N GLU A 40 26.29 42.17 -27.35
CA GLU A 40 26.62 42.10 -28.78
C GLU A 40 27.72 41.06 -29.02
N ASN A 41 27.36 40.04 -29.81
CA ASN A 41 28.20 39.12 -30.58
C ASN A 41 29.34 38.40 -29.84
N LEU A 42 29.01 37.27 -29.21
CA LEU A 42 29.88 36.10 -29.23
C LEU A 42 29.02 34.84 -29.46
N CYS A 43 29.04 34.33 -30.69
CA CYS A 43 28.99 32.89 -30.88
C CYS A 43 30.29 32.32 -30.30
N GLU A 44 30.37 32.22 -28.97
CA GLU A 44 31.41 31.46 -28.29
C GLU A 44 30.74 30.35 -27.49
N ASP A 45 31.33 29.18 -27.66
CA ASP A 45 30.99 27.90 -27.07
C ASP A 45 30.39 28.04 -25.66
N ARG A 46 29.20 27.47 -25.46
CA ARG A 46 28.81 27.07 -24.11
C ARG A 46 29.97 26.22 -23.58
N PRO A 47 30.62 26.62 -22.47
CA PRO A 47 31.64 25.77 -21.88
C PRO A 47 30.95 24.46 -21.52
N SER A 48 31.46 23.35 -22.06
CA SER A 48 31.07 22.00 -21.67
C SER A 48 30.97 21.96 -20.14
N ALA A 49 29.76 21.78 -19.62
CA ALA A 49 29.46 21.75 -18.20
C ALA A 49 29.86 20.42 -17.54
N VAL A 50 30.82 19.70 -18.14
CA VAL A 50 31.70 18.78 -17.43
C VAL A 50 33.13 19.20 -17.67
N SER A 51 33.77 19.69 -16.61
CA SER A 51 35.21 19.86 -16.59
C SER A 51 35.88 18.50 -16.35
N ILE A 52 37.03 18.25 -16.96
CA ILE A 52 37.97 17.13 -16.62
C ILE A 52 38.42 17.08 -15.14
N ASN A 53 37.83 17.91 -14.28
CA ASN A 53 38.09 17.97 -12.84
C ASN A 53 37.02 17.26 -12.01
N ILE A 54 36.05 16.57 -12.63
CA ILE A 54 35.17 15.67 -11.89
C ILE A 54 35.96 14.40 -11.58
N ASP A 55 36.33 14.26 -10.30
CA ASP A 55 36.98 13.07 -9.76
C ASP A 55 35.92 12.09 -9.22
N ASN A 56 36.32 10.84 -8.99
CA ASN A 56 35.47 9.82 -8.38
C ASN A 56 35.07 10.23 -6.95
N ALA A 57 33.78 10.41 -6.69
CA ALA A 57 33.27 10.95 -5.43
C ALA A 57 32.31 10.02 -4.68
N GLY A 58 32.01 8.82 -5.22
CA GLY A 58 31.03 7.89 -4.67
C GLY A 58 29.92 7.57 -5.68
N SER A 59 29.22 6.44 -5.47
CA SER A 59 28.27 5.91 -6.46
C SER A 59 27.15 6.89 -6.81
N GLU A 60 26.64 7.63 -5.82
CA GLU A 60 25.52 8.54 -6.00
C GLU A 60 25.92 9.89 -6.61
N GLU A 61 27.04 10.44 -6.15
CA GLU A 61 27.63 11.66 -6.68
C GLU A 61 28.09 11.47 -8.13
N ASN A 62 28.69 10.32 -8.43
CA ASN A 62 29.04 9.95 -9.80
C ASN A 62 27.78 9.79 -10.67
N ALA A 63 26.73 9.13 -10.16
CA ALA A 63 25.46 8.98 -10.89
C ALA A 63 24.86 10.35 -11.26
N LYS A 64 24.88 11.30 -10.31
CA LYS A 64 24.39 12.66 -10.57
C LYS A 64 25.22 13.36 -11.64
N ALA A 65 26.55 13.28 -11.56
CA ALA A 65 27.44 13.90 -12.55
C ALA A 65 27.24 13.31 -13.96
N ILE A 66 27.02 11.99 -14.07
CA ILE A 66 26.73 11.30 -15.33
C ILE A 66 25.37 11.74 -15.89
N TYR A 67 24.34 11.79 -15.04
CA TYR A 67 23.01 12.25 -15.44
C TYR A 67 23.03 13.69 -15.95
N ASP A 68 23.66 14.60 -15.20
CA ASP A 68 23.79 16.00 -15.58
C ASP A 68 24.54 16.13 -16.92
N PHE A 69 25.63 15.37 -17.12
CA PHE A 69 26.35 15.33 -18.40
C PHE A 69 25.46 14.89 -19.57
N PHE A 70 24.66 13.85 -19.41
CA PHE A 70 23.74 13.41 -20.46
C PHE A 70 22.71 14.47 -20.80
N ARG A 71 22.17 15.17 -19.80
CA ARG A 71 21.19 16.24 -20.03
C ARG A 71 21.81 17.48 -20.67
N THR A 72 23.03 17.88 -20.28
CA THR A 72 23.64 19.14 -20.72
C THR A 72 24.53 19.01 -21.95
N GLU A 73 25.34 17.95 -22.02
CA GLU A 73 26.38 17.80 -23.04
C GLU A 73 25.97 16.93 -24.22
N LEU A 74 24.98 16.05 -24.03
CA LEU A 74 24.46 15.16 -25.06
C LEU A 74 22.99 15.46 -25.43
N ASP A 75 22.40 16.49 -24.83
CA ASP A 75 21.01 16.93 -25.06
C ASP A 75 19.98 15.79 -24.84
N ALA A 76 20.28 14.82 -23.97
CA ALA A 76 19.41 13.67 -23.75
C ALA A 76 18.11 14.11 -23.05
N THR A 77 16.97 13.47 -23.31
CA THR A 77 15.78 13.62 -22.46
C THR A 77 16.04 13.03 -21.07
N SER A 78 15.15 13.25 -20.10
CA SER A 78 15.29 12.63 -18.77
C SER A 78 15.28 11.10 -18.84
N GLN A 79 14.45 10.52 -19.71
CA GLN A 79 14.37 9.08 -19.96
C GLN A 79 15.56 8.57 -20.76
N GLY A 80 15.95 9.29 -21.81
CA GLY A 80 17.11 8.99 -22.64
C GLY A 80 18.44 9.13 -21.90
N ALA A 81 18.50 9.90 -20.81
CA ALA A 81 19.64 9.92 -19.89
C ALA A 81 19.62 8.71 -18.94
N ALA A 82 18.46 8.37 -18.37
CA ALA A 82 18.35 7.30 -17.40
C ALA A 82 18.51 5.88 -17.99
N GLY A 83 18.03 5.65 -19.22
CA GLY A 83 18.16 4.36 -19.92
C GLY A 83 19.61 3.84 -20.00
N PRO A 84 20.53 4.58 -20.65
CA PRO A 84 21.96 4.25 -20.70
C PRO A 84 22.62 4.09 -19.33
N MET A 85 22.21 4.91 -18.36
CA MET A 85 22.72 4.81 -16.99
C MET A 85 22.41 3.46 -16.34
N GLY A 86 21.32 2.78 -16.75
CA GLY A 86 21.02 1.42 -16.33
C GLY A 86 22.09 0.40 -16.77
N CYS A 87 22.60 0.53 -17.99
CA CYS A 87 23.71 -0.29 -18.48
C CYS A 87 25.01 0.02 -17.74
N MET A 88 25.32 1.30 -17.58
CA MET A 88 26.56 1.74 -16.94
C MET A 88 26.61 1.35 -15.45
N ASP A 89 25.51 1.46 -14.71
CA ASP A 89 25.44 0.99 -13.32
C ASP A 89 25.69 -0.52 -13.23
N PHE A 90 25.03 -1.30 -14.10
CA PHE A 90 25.21 -2.75 -14.16
C PHE A 90 26.66 -3.15 -14.42
N GLU A 91 27.28 -2.49 -15.38
CA GLU A 91 28.62 -2.82 -15.89
C GLU A 91 29.76 -2.36 -14.98
N SER A 92 29.59 -1.20 -14.34
CA SER A 92 30.63 -0.61 -13.50
C SER A 92 30.45 -0.88 -12.01
N GLY A 93 29.40 -1.61 -11.63
CA GLY A 93 29.08 -1.92 -10.24
C GLY A 93 28.77 -0.67 -9.42
N GLY A 94 27.88 0.18 -9.91
CA GLY A 94 27.49 1.42 -9.23
C GLY A 94 28.31 2.66 -9.62
N PHE A 95 28.62 2.83 -10.90
CA PHE A 95 29.35 3.99 -11.45
C PHE A 95 30.75 4.18 -10.89
N ASN A 96 31.49 3.09 -10.71
CA ASN A 96 32.90 3.15 -10.34
C ASN A 96 33.77 3.29 -11.61
N PRO A 97 34.36 4.46 -11.91
CA PRO A 97 35.16 4.64 -13.12
C PRO A 97 36.52 3.92 -13.06
N ALA A 98 36.95 3.44 -11.89
CA ALA A 98 38.20 2.69 -11.74
C ALA A 98 38.02 1.16 -11.85
N ILE A 99 36.80 0.68 -12.07
CA ILE A 99 36.50 -0.75 -12.09
C ILE A 99 37.13 -1.42 -13.33
N GLU A 100 37.78 -2.55 -13.11
CA GLU A 100 38.31 -3.41 -14.17
C GLU A 100 37.74 -4.81 -13.99
N ASN A 101 37.15 -5.36 -15.05
CA ASN A 101 36.69 -6.72 -15.06
C ASN A 101 37.91 -7.66 -15.01
N PRO A 102 38.05 -8.50 -13.97
CA PRO A 102 39.23 -9.32 -13.80
C PRO A 102 39.36 -10.44 -14.84
N SER A 103 38.27 -10.81 -15.51
CA SER A 103 38.23 -11.88 -16.49
C SER A 103 38.47 -11.39 -17.91
N SER A 104 37.87 -10.27 -18.31
CA SER A 104 38.01 -9.72 -19.66
C SER A 104 39.06 -8.62 -19.77
N GLY A 105 39.39 -7.94 -18.67
CA GLY A 105 40.18 -6.70 -18.68
C GLY A 105 39.39 -5.49 -19.18
N ALA A 106 38.06 -5.57 -19.30
CA ALA A 106 37.21 -4.43 -19.63
C ALA A 106 37.26 -3.38 -18.50
N PHE A 107 37.22 -2.08 -18.83
CA PHE A 107 37.53 -1.02 -17.87
C PHE A 107 36.51 0.13 -17.88
N GLY A 108 36.21 0.66 -16.70
CA GLY A 108 35.47 1.91 -16.51
C GLY A 108 33.96 1.80 -16.66
N LEU A 109 33.29 2.95 -16.79
CA LEU A 109 31.83 3.07 -16.76
C LEU A 109 31.10 2.26 -17.83
N ALA A 110 31.69 2.16 -19.03
CA ALA A 110 31.15 1.45 -20.18
C ALA A 110 31.95 0.20 -20.54
N GLN A 111 32.75 -0.31 -19.58
CA GLN A 111 33.54 -1.53 -19.73
C GLN A 111 34.32 -1.60 -21.06
N TRP A 112 35.04 -0.52 -21.38
CA TRP A 112 35.84 -0.43 -22.60
C TRP A 112 36.88 -1.55 -22.63
N LEU A 113 36.93 -2.26 -23.76
CA LEU A 113 37.79 -3.43 -23.96
C LEU A 113 38.58 -3.32 -25.27
N GLY A 114 39.76 -3.94 -25.31
CA GLY A 114 40.64 -3.95 -26.48
C GLY A 114 40.92 -2.53 -26.99
N SER A 115 40.86 -2.34 -28.31
CA SER A 115 41.23 -1.06 -28.94
C SER A 115 40.49 0.16 -28.39
N ARG A 116 39.25 0.00 -27.89
CA ARG A 116 38.51 1.09 -27.22
C ARG A 116 39.15 1.47 -25.88
N LYS A 117 39.65 0.49 -25.11
CA LYS A 117 40.39 0.71 -23.86
C LYS A 117 41.73 1.39 -24.12
N GLU A 118 42.46 0.99 -25.16
CA GLU A 118 43.71 1.67 -25.54
C GLU A 118 43.45 3.12 -25.97
N ALA A 119 42.38 3.36 -26.74
CA ALA A 119 41.97 4.71 -27.13
C ALA A 119 41.59 5.59 -25.92
N LEU A 120 40.87 5.03 -24.93
CA LEU A 120 40.59 5.74 -23.67
C LEU A 120 41.89 6.09 -22.93
N ARG A 121 42.85 5.16 -22.86
CA ARG A 121 44.16 5.39 -22.21
C ARG A 121 44.93 6.52 -22.90
N SER A 122 45.00 6.53 -24.22
CA SER A 122 45.65 7.60 -24.99
C SER A 122 44.94 8.94 -24.80
N PHE A 123 43.60 8.94 -24.82
CA PHE A 123 42.80 10.14 -24.58
C PHE A 123 43.02 10.72 -23.19
N ALA A 124 43.10 9.88 -22.16
CA ALA A 124 43.44 10.29 -20.80
C ALA A 124 44.84 10.91 -20.71
N ALA A 125 45.83 10.29 -21.37
CA ALA A 125 47.20 10.79 -21.41
C ALA A 125 47.32 12.15 -22.10
N GLU A 126 46.60 12.36 -23.21
CA GLU A 126 46.51 13.66 -23.91
C GLU A 126 45.93 14.77 -23.00
N LYS A 127 45.01 14.39 -22.10
CA LYS A 127 44.38 15.29 -21.13
C LYS A 127 45.19 15.45 -19.83
N GLY A 128 46.34 14.78 -19.72
CA GLY A 128 47.19 14.80 -18.52
C GLY A 128 46.51 14.23 -17.27
N LYS A 129 45.59 13.26 -17.45
CA LYS A 129 44.76 12.67 -16.40
C LYS A 129 44.82 11.14 -16.45
N GLU A 130 44.44 10.50 -15.35
CA GLU A 130 44.30 9.05 -15.30
C GLU A 130 43.04 8.58 -16.04
N MET A 131 43.08 7.39 -16.64
CA MET A 131 41.93 6.83 -17.35
C MET A 131 40.74 6.50 -16.44
N SER A 132 40.95 6.42 -15.12
CA SER A 132 39.91 6.26 -14.08
C SER A 132 39.21 7.57 -13.70
N ASN A 133 39.61 8.72 -14.25
CA ASN A 133 38.93 9.98 -13.99
C ASN A 133 37.54 9.99 -14.66
N LEU A 134 36.51 10.38 -13.89
CA LEU A 134 35.11 10.37 -14.33
C LEU A 134 34.88 11.32 -15.51
N GLY A 135 35.38 12.56 -15.43
CA GLY A 135 35.28 13.53 -16.51
C GLY A 135 35.93 13.07 -17.81
N VAL A 136 37.11 12.44 -17.73
CA VAL A 136 37.80 11.86 -18.91
C VAL A 136 36.95 10.78 -19.59
N GLN A 137 36.34 9.89 -18.80
CA GLN A 137 35.49 8.83 -19.36
C GLN A 137 34.22 9.37 -20.02
N LEU A 138 33.61 10.42 -19.45
CA LEU A 138 32.43 11.08 -20.02
C LEU A 138 32.77 11.83 -21.32
N GLU A 139 33.88 12.57 -21.37
CA GLU A 139 34.34 13.20 -22.61
C GLU A 139 34.68 12.17 -23.69
N PHE A 140 35.33 11.06 -23.31
CA PHE A 140 35.65 9.99 -24.24
C PHE A 140 34.37 9.33 -24.79
N LEU A 141 33.38 9.09 -23.94
CA LEU A 141 32.06 8.60 -24.36
C LEU A 141 31.39 9.54 -25.37
N LYS A 142 31.39 10.85 -25.11
CA LYS A 142 30.84 11.86 -26.04
C LYS A 142 31.56 11.82 -27.39
N LYS A 143 32.90 11.74 -27.38
CA LYS A 143 33.71 11.57 -28.60
C LYS A 143 33.36 10.29 -29.37
N GLU A 144 33.07 9.18 -28.68
CA GLU A 144 32.63 7.96 -29.36
C GLU A 144 31.26 8.13 -30.01
N LEU A 145 30.29 8.75 -29.32
CA LEU A 145 28.95 8.98 -29.86
C LEU A 145 28.92 9.91 -31.09
N GLU A 146 30.00 10.64 -31.39
CA GLU A 146 30.15 11.42 -32.62
C GLU A 146 30.49 10.56 -33.85
N ASN A 147 30.99 9.34 -33.65
CA ASN A 147 31.23 8.41 -34.74
C ASN A 147 29.88 7.92 -35.32
N PRO A 148 29.66 8.00 -36.64
CA PRO A 148 28.41 7.53 -37.27
C PRO A 148 28.02 6.09 -36.94
N TYR A 149 28.99 5.24 -36.56
CA TYR A 149 28.73 3.89 -36.07
C TYR A 149 27.74 3.86 -34.89
N TYR A 150 27.81 4.83 -33.98
CA TYR A 150 26.97 4.92 -32.79
C TYR A 150 25.73 5.80 -32.97
N ALA A 151 25.33 6.12 -34.20
CA ALA A 151 24.19 7.00 -34.47
C ALA A 151 22.88 6.51 -33.81
N LYS A 152 22.66 5.18 -33.73
CA LYS A 152 21.48 4.60 -33.07
C LYS A 152 21.56 4.70 -31.54
N ALA A 153 22.74 4.50 -30.95
CA ALA A 153 22.95 4.72 -29.52
C ALA A 153 22.74 6.19 -29.15
N LYS A 154 23.24 7.12 -29.98
CA LYS A 154 23.00 8.55 -29.80
C LYS A 154 21.53 8.93 -29.95
N ALA A 155 20.80 8.30 -30.87
CA ALA A 155 19.36 8.49 -31.01
C ALA A 155 18.58 7.99 -29.78
N ALA A 156 19.08 6.97 -29.07
CA ALA A 156 18.44 6.47 -27.85
C ALA A 156 18.35 7.54 -26.75
N LEU A 157 19.27 8.50 -26.73
CA LEU A 157 19.27 9.62 -25.79
C LEU A 157 18.07 10.57 -25.96
N GLN A 158 17.40 10.52 -27.12
CA GLN A 158 16.25 11.37 -27.42
C GLN A 158 14.92 10.69 -27.14
N LEU A 159 14.93 9.41 -26.73
CA LEU A 159 13.72 8.65 -26.46
C LEU A 159 13.06 9.11 -25.17
N THR A 160 11.73 9.09 -25.15
CA THR A 160 10.93 9.48 -23.98
C THR A 160 10.45 8.28 -23.16
N ASP A 161 10.99 7.10 -23.46
CA ASP A 161 10.77 5.84 -22.74
C ASP A 161 12.10 5.33 -22.20
N VAL A 162 12.14 5.05 -20.89
CA VAL A 162 13.38 4.69 -20.17
C VAL A 162 13.89 3.32 -20.62
N HIS A 163 13.00 2.37 -20.86
CA HIS A 163 13.34 0.98 -21.20
C HIS A 163 13.70 0.84 -22.67
N GLU A 164 13.02 1.58 -23.55
CA GLU A 164 13.43 1.65 -24.95
C GLU A 164 14.78 2.37 -25.08
N ALA A 165 15.02 3.44 -24.31
CA ALA A 165 16.34 4.07 -24.24
C ALA A 165 17.43 3.12 -23.74
N GLN A 166 17.15 2.36 -22.68
CA GLN A 166 18.04 1.33 -22.15
C GLN A 166 18.33 0.25 -23.19
N HIS A 167 17.28 -0.27 -23.84
CA HIS A 167 17.39 -1.38 -24.79
C HIS A 167 18.14 -0.95 -26.05
N GLN A 168 17.80 0.22 -26.62
CA GLN A 168 18.53 0.74 -27.79
C GLN A 168 19.99 1.03 -27.45
N TRP A 169 20.29 1.52 -26.24
CA TRP A 169 21.66 1.70 -25.78
C TRP A 169 22.40 0.34 -25.68
N LEU A 170 21.78 -0.66 -25.08
CA LEU A 170 22.32 -2.02 -24.95
C LEU A 170 22.65 -2.65 -26.31
N LEU A 171 21.75 -2.52 -27.29
CA LEU A 171 21.96 -3.13 -28.61
C LEU A 171 23.05 -2.43 -29.41
N TRP A 172 23.11 -1.09 -29.35
CA TRP A 172 23.87 -0.29 -30.31
C TRP A 172 25.12 0.39 -29.73
N PHE A 173 25.18 0.58 -28.42
CA PHE A 173 26.38 1.07 -27.74
C PHE A 173 27.17 -0.10 -27.15
N GLU A 174 26.53 -0.97 -26.36
CA GLU A 174 27.18 -2.17 -25.79
C GLU A 174 27.39 -3.27 -26.84
N GLY A 175 26.77 -3.14 -28.02
CA GLY A 175 26.99 -4.02 -29.16
C GLY A 175 26.38 -5.40 -29.02
N LEU A 176 25.41 -5.58 -28.11
CA LEU A 176 24.81 -6.88 -27.80
C LEU A 176 23.66 -7.28 -28.74
N SER A 177 23.47 -6.59 -29.87
CA SER A 177 22.38 -6.88 -30.81
C SER A 177 22.32 -8.33 -31.34
N GLN A 178 23.42 -9.08 -31.26
CA GLN A 178 23.52 -10.46 -31.74
C GLN A 178 23.64 -11.50 -30.61
N ASP A 179 23.67 -11.07 -29.35
CA ASP A 179 23.82 -11.98 -28.20
C ASP A 179 22.87 -11.58 -27.06
N SER A 180 21.66 -12.12 -27.13
CA SER A 180 20.63 -11.89 -26.12
C SER A 180 20.88 -12.56 -24.78
N SER A 181 21.85 -13.48 -24.70
CA SER A 181 22.17 -14.18 -23.46
C SER A 181 22.87 -13.28 -22.43
N GLN A 182 23.46 -12.17 -22.89
CA GLN A 182 24.17 -11.19 -22.05
C GLN A 182 23.36 -9.92 -21.82
N TRP A 183 22.09 -9.89 -22.24
CA TRP A 183 21.30 -8.67 -22.16
C TRP A 183 21.04 -8.23 -20.73
N HIS A 184 20.71 -9.15 -19.82
CA HIS A 184 20.36 -8.82 -18.44
C HIS A 184 19.38 -7.64 -18.38
N SER A 185 18.39 -7.67 -19.29
CA SER A 185 17.50 -6.52 -19.54
C SER A 185 16.73 -6.14 -18.29
N GLU A 186 16.30 -7.12 -17.49
CA GLU A 186 15.58 -6.89 -16.24
C GLU A 186 16.46 -6.14 -15.23
N GLU A 187 17.70 -6.59 -15.00
CA GLU A 187 18.60 -5.93 -14.06
C GLU A 187 19.04 -4.54 -14.53
N ARG A 188 19.20 -4.34 -15.84
CA ARG A 188 19.57 -3.05 -16.42
C ARG A 188 18.41 -2.06 -16.46
N ASN A 189 17.19 -2.54 -16.74
CA ASN A 189 15.97 -1.74 -16.67
C ASN A 189 15.68 -1.28 -15.24
N ALA A 190 15.74 -2.18 -14.25
CA ALA A 190 15.56 -1.81 -12.85
C ALA A 190 16.56 -0.73 -12.38
N ARG A 191 17.79 -0.75 -12.91
CA ARG A 191 18.79 0.31 -12.67
C ARG A 191 18.43 1.61 -13.39
N ALA A 192 18.02 1.54 -14.66
CA ALA A 192 17.56 2.71 -15.40
C ALA A 192 16.40 3.42 -14.68
N ASP A 193 15.44 2.65 -14.16
CA ASP A 193 14.28 3.14 -13.43
C ASP A 193 14.64 3.82 -12.12
N LYS A 194 15.56 3.20 -11.37
CA LYS A 194 16.13 3.78 -10.16
C LYS A 194 16.70 5.17 -10.44
N TRP A 195 17.46 5.33 -11.52
CA TRP A 195 18.09 6.61 -11.86
C TRP A 195 17.11 7.62 -12.46
N PHE A 196 16.12 7.17 -13.24
CA PHE A 196 15.03 8.01 -13.71
C PHE A 196 14.19 8.56 -12.56
N ALA A 197 13.81 7.71 -11.60
CA ALA A 197 13.07 8.15 -10.41
C ALA A 197 13.86 9.18 -9.60
N LYS A 198 15.18 9.00 -9.51
CA LYS A 198 16.06 9.83 -8.70
C LYS A 198 16.38 11.19 -9.32
N PHE A 199 16.57 11.27 -10.64
CA PHE A 199 17.05 12.49 -11.30
C PHE A 199 16.11 13.01 -12.41
N GLY A 200 15.23 12.16 -12.93
CA GLY A 200 14.28 12.46 -14.01
C GLY A 200 13.09 13.31 -13.57
N SER A 201 12.81 13.40 -12.27
CA SER A 201 11.66 14.09 -11.68
C SER A 201 11.86 15.59 -11.45
N SER A 202 13.02 16.15 -11.82
CA SER A 202 13.33 17.58 -11.73
C SER A 202 13.43 18.25 -13.12
N ASP A 203 12.36 18.17 -13.91
CA ASP A 203 12.18 18.97 -15.13
C ASP A 203 11.12 20.07 -14.91
N PRO A 204 11.41 21.36 -15.10
CA PRO A 204 10.43 22.43 -14.94
C PRO A 204 9.63 22.68 -16.23
N ILE A 205 8.46 22.05 -16.33
CA ILE A 205 7.21 22.81 -16.46
C ILE A 205 6.47 22.68 -15.13
N SER A 206 7.15 23.10 -14.06
CA SER A 206 6.60 23.31 -12.73
C SER A 206 7.26 24.57 -12.14
N GLY A 207 6.46 25.58 -11.84
CA GLY A 207 6.93 26.86 -11.32
C GLY A 207 6.02 27.50 -10.27
N ALA A 208 5.03 26.77 -9.75
CA ALA A 208 4.06 27.34 -8.81
C ALA A 208 3.69 26.45 -7.61
N ALA A 209 4.30 25.28 -7.44
CA ALA A 209 3.88 24.34 -6.37
C ALA A 209 4.93 24.06 -5.28
N MET A 210 6.21 24.38 -5.49
CA MET A 210 7.29 23.85 -4.63
C MET A 210 7.95 24.83 -3.66
N GLU A 211 7.59 26.12 -3.67
CA GLU A 211 8.21 27.08 -2.73
C GLU A 211 7.65 27.01 -1.29
N ASN A 212 6.66 26.14 -1.02
CA ASN A 212 6.11 25.94 0.33
C ASN A 212 6.54 24.63 1.01
N ALA A 213 7.31 23.75 0.35
CA ALA A 213 7.63 22.43 0.90
C ALA A 213 8.96 22.35 1.68
N ALA A 214 9.88 23.30 1.49
CA ALA A 214 11.24 23.23 2.07
C ALA A 214 11.35 23.74 3.53
N LYS A 215 10.25 24.12 4.19
CA LYS A 215 10.26 24.57 5.60
C LYS A 215 9.41 23.73 6.56
N GLY A 216 8.76 22.66 6.10
CA GLY A 216 7.88 21.81 6.92
C GLY A 216 8.42 20.42 7.27
N GLN A 217 9.60 20.05 6.77
CA GLN A 217 10.07 18.65 6.71
C GLN A 217 10.70 18.08 7.99
N PHE A 218 10.22 18.47 9.17
CA PHE A 218 10.54 17.75 10.41
C PHE A 218 9.34 17.45 11.33
N GLU A 219 8.11 17.86 10.96
CA GLU A 219 6.93 17.61 11.79
C GLU A 219 5.75 16.91 11.08
N SER A 220 5.79 16.66 9.77
CA SER A 220 4.62 16.12 9.03
C SER A 220 4.60 14.61 8.74
N LEU A 221 5.62 13.85 9.14
CA LEU A 221 5.72 12.39 8.87
C LEU A 221 4.68 11.51 9.62
N ALA A 222 3.74 12.11 10.35
CA ALA A 222 2.70 11.38 11.08
C ALA A 222 1.24 11.74 10.68
N ALA A 223 1.02 12.69 9.77
CA ALA A 223 -0.32 13.26 9.56
C ALA A 223 -1.00 12.96 8.21
N GLU A 224 -0.29 12.48 7.18
CA GLU A 224 -0.87 12.28 5.84
C GLU A 224 -1.41 10.88 5.53
N CYS A 225 -1.48 9.97 6.53
CA CYS A 225 -2.27 8.73 6.39
C CYS A 225 -3.79 8.94 6.63
N ALA A 226 -4.28 10.18 6.71
CA ALA A 226 -5.63 10.48 7.18
C ALA A 226 -6.57 11.11 6.15
N SER A 227 -6.22 11.24 4.87
CA SER A 227 -7.14 11.83 3.88
C SER A 227 -7.07 11.30 2.45
N ALA A 228 -6.73 10.02 2.26
CA ALA A 228 -7.09 9.33 1.02
C ALA A 228 -8.57 8.92 1.12
N SER A 229 -9.42 9.47 0.25
CA SER A 229 -10.81 9.07 0.10
C SER A 229 -10.90 7.55 -0.04
N SER A 230 -11.62 6.93 0.89
CA SER A 230 -11.84 5.49 0.92
C SER A 230 -12.75 5.09 -0.23
N GLY A 231 -12.14 4.68 -1.33
CA GLY A 231 -12.76 3.76 -2.28
C GLY A 231 -13.08 2.43 -1.57
N ASP A 232 -14.22 1.86 -1.94
CA ASP A 232 -14.91 0.72 -1.33
C ASP A 232 -14.18 -0.65 -1.47
N GLY A 233 -12.84 -0.65 -1.54
CA GLY A 233 -11.96 -1.83 -1.62
C GLY A 233 -10.90 -1.92 -0.52
N GLY A 234 -11.12 -1.23 0.59
CA GLY A 234 -10.14 -1.04 1.68
C GLY A 234 -9.47 -2.33 2.20
N ASP A 235 -10.16 -3.47 2.15
CA ASP A 235 -9.65 -4.71 2.73
C ASP A 235 -8.61 -5.42 1.87
N ILE A 236 -8.87 -5.43 0.57
CA ILE A 236 -7.98 -5.98 -0.45
C ILE A 236 -6.72 -5.10 -0.50
N LEU A 237 -6.90 -3.78 -0.48
CA LEU A 237 -5.79 -2.84 -0.53
C LEU A 237 -4.94 -2.81 0.74
N GLU A 238 -5.54 -2.91 1.93
CA GLU A 238 -4.77 -3.02 3.17
C GLU A 238 -3.86 -4.26 3.15
N VAL A 239 -4.39 -5.40 2.71
CA VAL A 239 -3.63 -6.64 2.61
C VAL A 239 -2.56 -6.55 1.53
N ALA A 240 -2.89 -6.05 0.34
CA ALA A 240 -1.95 -5.88 -0.77
C ALA A 240 -0.79 -4.95 -0.37
N ARG A 241 -1.09 -3.81 0.27
CA ARG A 241 -0.08 -2.87 0.78
C ARG A 241 0.76 -3.46 1.91
N GLY A 242 0.15 -4.27 2.78
CA GLY A 242 0.88 -4.99 3.85
C GLY A 242 1.87 -6.02 3.33
N LEU A 243 1.74 -6.43 2.07
CA LEU A 243 2.64 -7.38 1.41
C LEU A 243 3.70 -6.69 0.55
N LEU A 244 3.80 -5.36 0.50
CA LEU A 244 4.86 -4.69 -0.25
C LEU A 244 6.26 -5.22 0.15
N GLY A 245 7.05 -5.62 -0.85
CA GLY A 245 8.35 -6.26 -0.67
C GLY A 245 8.30 -7.72 -0.19
N TYR A 246 7.13 -8.37 -0.20
CA TYR A 246 7.01 -9.81 -0.01
C TYR A 246 7.13 -10.54 -1.34
N PHE A 247 7.58 -11.79 -1.21
CA PHE A 247 7.72 -12.78 -2.27
C PHE A 247 8.75 -12.40 -3.33
N SER A 248 9.19 -13.42 -4.06
CA SER A 248 9.98 -13.31 -5.28
C SER A 248 9.16 -13.87 -6.44
N TYR A 249 9.18 -13.19 -7.58
CA TYR A 249 8.39 -13.59 -8.74
C TYR A 249 8.92 -14.90 -9.31
N SER A 250 8.05 -15.90 -9.44
CA SER A 250 8.39 -17.18 -10.05
C SER A 250 7.13 -17.92 -10.48
N GLN A 251 7.05 -18.23 -11.77
CA GLN A 251 5.98 -19.06 -12.32
C GLN A 251 6.14 -20.53 -11.92
N GLU A 252 7.37 -21.03 -11.80
CA GLU A 252 7.65 -22.44 -11.42
C GLU A 252 7.36 -22.69 -9.94
N LYS A 253 7.67 -21.72 -9.07
CA LYS A 253 7.53 -21.83 -7.61
C LYS A 253 6.33 -21.07 -7.06
N ARG A 254 5.39 -20.68 -7.92
CA ARG A 254 4.26 -19.78 -7.66
C ARG A 254 3.34 -20.11 -6.47
N THR A 255 3.49 -21.27 -5.83
CA THR A 255 2.72 -21.68 -4.64
C THR A 255 3.55 -21.72 -3.36
N GLN A 256 4.83 -21.34 -3.39
CA GLN A 256 5.73 -21.34 -2.22
C GLN A 256 5.58 -20.04 -1.41
N LEU A 257 4.35 -19.73 -1.01
CA LEU A 257 3.93 -18.42 -0.45
C LEU A 257 3.95 -18.38 1.10
N GLY A 258 4.27 -19.51 1.75
CA GLY A 258 3.93 -19.72 3.16
C GLY A 258 2.45 -20.04 3.35
N THR A 259 1.88 -19.69 4.51
CA THR A 259 0.42 -19.78 4.73
C THR A 259 -0.21 -18.39 4.76
N VAL A 260 -1.53 -18.32 4.61
CA VAL A 260 -2.28 -17.05 4.64
C VAL A 260 -2.08 -16.30 5.97
N GLU A 261 -2.01 -17.05 7.07
CA GLU A 261 -1.77 -16.55 8.42
C GLU A 261 -0.32 -16.13 8.62
N LYS A 262 0.61 -16.83 7.97
CA LYS A 262 2.05 -16.60 8.07
C LYS A 262 2.70 -16.59 6.68
N PRO A 263 2.59 -15.47 5.92
CA PRO A 263 3.24 -15.34 4.63
C PRO A 263 4.76 -15.47 4.78
N ASP A 264 5.40 -16.16 3.83
CA ASP A 264 6.85 -16.18 3.75
C ASP A 264 7.32 -14.97 2.93
N LYS A 265 7.95 -14.00 3.59
CA LYS A 265 8.49 -12.82 2.92
C LYS A 265 9.47 -13.17 1.80
N ASN A 266 10.21 -14.28 1.94
CA ASN A 266 11.18 -14.75 0.94
C ASN A 266 10.60 -15.90 0.08
N GLY A 267 9.28 -16.12 0.15
CA GLY A 267 8.58 -17.11 -0.63
C GLY A 267 8.49 -16.74 -2.11
N PHE A 268 7.81 -17.56 -2.91
CA PHE A 268 7.67 -17.35 -4.35
C PHE A 268 6.21 -17.31 -4.79
N ALA A 269 5.89 -16.38 -5.69
CA ALA A 269 4.56 -16.15 -6.24
C ALA A 269 4.65 -15.77 -7.72
N ASP A 270 3.59 -15.97 -8.49
CA ASP A 270 3.36 -15.19 -9.72
C ASP A 270 2.22 -14.18 -9.51
N CYS A 271 1.90 -13.37 -10.52
CA CYS A 271 0.92 -12.29 -10.43
C CYS A 271 -0.46 -12.81 -9.98
N SER A 272 -0.91 -13.92 -10.55
CA SER A 272 -2.21 -14.53 -10.20
C SER A 272 -2.21 -15.23 -8.83
N SER A 273 -1.08 -15.80 -8.40
CA SER A 273 -0.91 -16.30 -7.02
C SER A 273 -0.91 -15.18 -5.98
N PHE A 274 -0.33 -14.04 -6.29
CA PHE A 274 -0.37 -12.85 -5.44
C PHE A 274 -1.82 -12.36 -5.23
N VAL A 275 -2.58 -12.17 -6.31
CA VAL A 275 -3.99 -11.76 -6.20
C VAL A 275 -4.81 -12.78 -5.42
N TRP A 276 -4.60 -14.09 -5.67
CA TRP A 276 -5.21 -15.16 -4.88
C TRP A 276 -4.89 -15.04 -3.38
N PHE A 277 -3.63 -14.79 -3.03
CA PHE A 277 -3.18 -14.67 -1.65
C PHE A 277 -3.83 -13.47 -0.97
N VAL A 278 -3.86 -12.31 -1.64
CA VAL A 278 -4.49 -11.09 -1.13
C VAL A 278 -5.97 -11.32 -0.87
N LEU A 279 -6.70 -11.87 -1.83
CA LEU A 279 -8.14 -12.11 -1.66
C LEU A 279 -8.43 -13.12 -0.55
N THR A 280 -7.65 -14.20 -0.47
CA THR A 280 -7.79 -15.21 0.59
C THR A 280 -7.50 -14.60 1.98
N LYS A 281 -6.43 -13.82 2.09
CA LYS A 281 -6.03 -13.14 3.35
C LYS A 281 -6.98 -12.01 3.73
N ALA A 282 -7.57 -11.34 2.75
CA ALA A 282 -8.65 -10.38 2.96
C ALA A 282 -9.97 -11.07 3.33
N GLY A 283 -10.05 -12.40 3.28
CA GLY A 283 -11.21 -13.18 3.71
C GLY A 283 -12.24 -13.45 2.62
N TYR A 284 -11.93 -13.16 1.35
CA TYR A 284 -12.80 -13.50 0.23
C TYR A 284 -12.72 -15.00 -0.09
N LYS A 285 -13.78 -15.52 -0.69
CA LYS A 285 -13.78 -16.89 -1.20
C LYS A 285 -12.84 -16.97 -2.40
N THR A 286 -11.95 -17.95 -2.38
CA THR A 286 -11.02 -18.26 -3.46
C THR A 286 -11.00 -19.78 -3.72
N PRO A 287 -10.52 -20.26 -4.88
CA PRO A 287 -10.26 -21.68 -5.10
C PRO A 287 -9.22 -22.21 -4.11
N GLN A 288 -9.24 -23.53 -3.89
CA GLN A 288 -8.30 -24.21 -2.97
C GLN A 288 -6.83 -24.09 -3.39
N VAL A 289 -6.58 -23.85 -4.68
CA VAL A 289 -5.26 -23.63 -5.25
C VAL A 289 -5.25 -22.27 -5.99
N PRO A 290 -4.11 -21.57 -6.04
CA PRO A 290 -4.00 -20.33 -6.79
C PRO A 290 -4.45 -20.44 -8.25
N TRP A 291 -5.14 -19.41 -8.75
CA TRP A 291 -5.58 -19.33 -10.15
C TRP A 291 -4.39 -19.26 -11.10
N ALA A 292 -4.54 -19.74 -12.33
CA ALA A 292 -3.77 -19.18 -13.45
C ALA A 292 -4.47 -17.92 -13.98
N THR A 293 -3.72 -16.94 -14.50
CA THR A 293 -4.26 -15.68 -15.06
C THR A 293 -5.51 -15.87 -15.95
N PRO A 294 -5.53 -16.77 -16.97
CA PRO A 294 -6.70 -16.90 -17.85
C PRO A 294 -7.90 -17.56 -17.15
N SER A 295 -7.68 -18.31 -16.06
CA SER A 295 -8.76 -18.90 -15.27
C SER A 295 -9.53 -17.85 -14.45
N MET A 296 -8.89 -16.71 -14.13
CA MET A 296 -9.55 -15.60 -13.43
C MET A 296 -10.60 -14.95 -14.33
N THR A 297 -10.25 -14.66 -15.59
CA THR A 297 -11.19 -14.15 -16.61
C THR A 297 -12.31 -15.16 -16.89
N THR A 298 -11.99 -16.46 -16.92
CA THR A 298 -12.98 -17.54 -17.11
C THR A 298 -14.01 -17.57 -15.98
N ASP A 299 -13.60 -17.43 -14.71
CA ASP A 299 -14.53 -17.37 -13.58
C ASP A 299 -15.36 -16.08 -13.60
N ALA A 300 -14.70 -14.92 -13.81
CA ALA A 300 -15.32 -13.60 -13.82
C ALA A 300 -16.47 -13.47 -14.82
N ARG A 301 -16.31 -14.08 -16.01
CA ARG A 301 -17.30 -14.06 -17.09
C ARG A 301 -18.30 -15.22 -17.01
N GLY A 302 -17.88 -16.34 -16.44
CA GLY A 302 -18.63 -17.59 -16.41
C GLY A 302 -19.38 -17.83 -15.10
N ALA A 303 -18.84 -18.75 -14.30
CA ALA A 303 -19.51 -19.29 -13.12
C ALA A 303 -19.63 -18.29 -11.96
N LYS A 304 -18.80 -17.23 -11.96
CA LYS A 304 -18.78 -16.16 -10.97
C LYS A 304 -18.72 -16.67 -9.55
N GLN A 305 -17.91 -17.72 -9.33
CA GLN A 305 -17.80 -18.36 -8.03
C GLN A 305 -16.96 -17.53 -7.06
N TYR A 306 -16.03 -16.73 -7.58
CA TYR A 306 -15.05 -15.97 -6.82
C TYR A 306 -14.83 -14.57 -7.35
N LEU A 307 -14.88 -14.38 -8.67
CA LEU A 307 -14.76 -13.09 -9.35
C LEU A 307 -16.00 -12.84 -10.21
N GLN A 308 -16.35 -11.57 -10.41
CA GLN A 308 -17.40 -11.14 -11.32
C GLN A 308 -16.86 -10.02 -12.19
N GLU A 309 -16.99 -10.18 -13.52
CA GLU A 309 -16.65 -9.10 -14.45
C GLU A 309 -17.52 -7.87 -14.22
N ILE A 310 -16.88 -6.70 -14.22
CA ILE A 310 -17.51 -5.39 -14.07
C ILE A 310 -17.17 -4.52 -15.29
N GLN A 311 -17.98 -3.48 -15.51
CA GLN A 311 -17.67 -2.49 -16.54
C GLN A 311 -16.46 -1.65 -16.10
N GLU A 312 -15.67 -1.20 -17.08
CA GLU A 312 -14.53 -0.30 -16.87
C GLU A 312 -14.92 0.95 -16.07
N SER A 313 -16.08 1.54 -16.37
CA SER A 313 -16.62 2.71 -15.67
C SER A 313 -16.96 2.47 -14.19
N ASP A 314 -17.10 1.20 -13.80
CA ASP A 314 -17.46 0.79 -12.44
C ASP A 314 -16.26 0.26 -11.64
N ALA A 315 -15.09 0.20 -12.28
CA ALA A 315 -13.85 -0.30 -11.70
C ALA A 315 -13.28 0.71 -10.69
N LYS A 316 -13.14 0.26 -9.44
CA LYS A 316 -12.73 1.09 -8.31
C LYS A 316 -11.52 0.50 -7.60
N ALA A 317 -10.95 1.28 -6.69
CA ALA A 317 -9.84 0.84 -5.86
C ALA A 317 -10.18 -0.51 -5.17
N GLY A 318 -9.27 -1.49 -5.27
CA GLY A 318 -9.43 -2.85 -4.75
C GLY A 318 -10.06 -3.86 -5.71
N ASP A 319 -10.60 -3.42 -6.86
CA ASP A 319 -10.95 -4.33 -7.95
C ASP A 319 -9.69 -4.86 -8.64
N ILE A 320 -9.86 -5.87 -9.49
CA ILE A 320 -8.78 -6.61 -10.14
C ILE A 320 -8.81 -6.33 -11.63
N ILE A 321 -7.65 -6.06 -12.20
CA ILE A 321 -7.45 -6.04 -13.65
C ILE A 321 -6.75 -7.34 -14.06
N VAL A 322 -7.29 -8.02 -15.06
CA VAL A 322 -6.69 -9.21 -15.69
C VAL A 322 -6.55 -8.92 -17.18
N VAL A 323 -5.36 -9.10 -17.73
CA VAL A 323 -5.11 -8.88 -19.16
C VAL A 323 -4.51 -10.14 -19.76
N ASN A 324 -5.13 -10.65 -20.83
CA ASN A 324 -4.66 -11.82 -21.56
C ASN A 324 -4.43 -11.45 -23.02
N LEU A 325 -3.19 -11.52 -23.47
CA LEU A 325 -2.86 -11.59 -24.88
C LEU A 325 -2.97 -13.06 -25.33
N GLY A 326 -3.66 -13.34 -26.44
CA GLY A 326 -3.82 -14.73 -26.91
C GLY A 326 -4.40 -15.67 -25.84
N ALA A 327 -3.62 -16.67 -25.42
CA ALA A 327 -4.05 -17.67 -24.45
C ALA A 327 -3.88 -17.24 -22.97
N GLY A 328 -3.18 -16.13 -22.69
CA GLY A 328 -3.05 -15.58 -21.34
C GLY A 328 -2.08 -16.29 -20.39
N PHE A 329 -1.23 -17.21 -20.88
CA PHE A 329 -0.27 -17.94 -20.04
C PHE A 329 1.14 -17.36 -20.14
N GLY A 330 1.90 -17.43 -19.05
CA GLY A 330 3.28 -16.96 -19.02
C GLY A 330 3.35 -15.46 -19.30
N ASN A 331 4.21 -15.06 -20.23
CA ASN A 331 4.39 -13.65 -20.58
C ASN A 331 3.15 -13.05 -21.26
N ASP A 332 2.24 -13.88 -21.78
CA ASP A 332 1.04 -13.45 -22.48
C ASP A 332 -0.13 -13.10 -21.54
N GLY A 333 0.05 -13.20 -20.21
CA GLY A 333 -1.01 -12.84 -19.27
C GLY A 333 -0.49 -12.20 -17.99
N HIS A 334 -1.19 -11.17 -17.54
CA HIS A 334 -0.85 -10.48 -16.31
C HIS A 334 -2.09 -10.06 -15.51
N THR A 335 -1.94 -9.86 -14.20
CA THR A 335 -3.02 -9.40 -13.33
C THR A 335 -2.52 -8.60 -12.13
N ALA A 336 -3.33 -7.65 -11.70
CA ALA A 336 -3.02 -6.76 -10.60
C ALA A 336 -4.28 -6.27 -9.87
N ILE A 337 -4.09 -5.65 -8.71
CA ILE A 337 -5.15 -5.01 -7.92
C ILE A 337 -5.08 -3.50 -8.17
N LEU A 338 -6.21 -2.88 -8.51
CA LEU A 338 -6.30 -1.42 -8.68
C LEU A 338 -6.06 -0.71 -7.35
N ALA A 339 -5.00 0.11 -7.27
CA ALA A 339 -4.64 0.82 -6.05
C ALA A 339 -5.55 2.04 -5.78
N GLU A 340 -6.25 2.50 -6.81
CA GLU A 340 -7.15 3.65 -6.84
C GLU A 340 -8.29 3.40 -7.86
N ASP A 341 -9.28 4.29 -7.91
CA ASP A 341 -10.39 4.16 -8.86
C ASP A 341 -9.88 4.25 -10.30
N TYR A 342 -10.43 3.44 -11.20
CA TYR A 342 -9.93 3.39 -12.57
C TYR A 342 -10.20 4.71 -13.30
N HIS A 343 -9.14 5.29 -13.86
CA HIS A 343 -9.20 6.53 -14.64
C HIS A 343 -8.42 6.45 -15.95
N GLY A 344 -8.13 5.24 -16.42
CA GLY A 344 -7.36 4.96 -17.64
C GLY A 344 -6.08 4.18 -17.35
N THR A 345 -5.20 4.07 -18.34
CA THR A 345 -3.95 3.30 -18.22
C THR A 345 -2.94 3.93 -17.25
N SER A 346 -3.14 5.18 -16.85
CA SER A 346 -2.35 5.81 -15.78
C SER A 346 -2.78 5.42 -14.36
N THR A 347 -3.78 4.54 -14.20
CA THR A 347 -4.26 4.09 -12.89
C THR A 347 -3.17 3.32 -12.16
N LYS A 348 -2.92 3.66 -10.89
CA LYS A 348 -1.98 2.91 -10.02
C LYS A 348 -2.50 1.52 -9.67
N ILE A 349 -1.59 0.58 -9.51
CA ILE A 349 -1.89 -0.82 -9.15
C ILE A 349 -0.93 -1.33 -8.08
N ILE A 350 -1.31 -2.44 -7.44
CA ILE A 350 -0.42 -3.26 -6.62
C ILE A 350 -0.31 -4.62 -7.29
N GLU A 351 0.91 -5.09 -7.50
CA GLU A 351 1.17 -6.23 -8.37
C GLU A 351 2.46 -6.99 -8.02
N MET A 352 2.73 -8.04 -8.79
CA MET A 352 4.01 -8.74 -8.84
C MET A 352 4.35 -9.12 -10.29
N GLY A 353 5.62 -9.01 -10.68
CA GLY A 353 6.11 -9.40 -12.01
C GLY A 353 5.98 -8.32 -13.09
N GLY A 354 5.28 -7.22 -12.83
CA GLY A 354 5.35 -6.00 -13.63
C GLY A 354 6.67 -5.26 -13.41
N TYR A 355 7.13 -4.57 -14.46
CA TYR A 355 8.23 -3.60 -14.49
C TYR A 355 9.35 -3.77 -13.44
N GLY A 356 10.21 -4.77 -13.62
CA GLY A 356 11.54 -4.84 -12.97
C GLY A 356 11.55 -5.07 -11.46
N ALA A 357 10.41 -5.44 -10.85
CA ALA A 357 10.33 -5.73 -9.42
C ALA A 357 9.93 -7.19 -9.16
N ASP A 358 10.88 -7.94 -8.61
CA ASP A 358 10.70 -9.34 -8.22
C ASP A 358 9.73 -9.53 -7.05
N SER A 359 9.33 -8.46 -6.36
CA SER A 359 8.48 -8.54 -5.17
C SER A 359 7.20 -7.74 -5.34
N VAL A 360 6.24 -7.91 -4.43
CA VAL A 360 5.01 -7.10 -4.43
C VAL A 360 5.37 -5.61 -4.35
N HIS A 361 4.87 -4.82 -5.30
CA HIS A 361 5.17 -3.39 -5.39
C HIS A 361 3.97 -2.60 -5.93
N GLU A 362 4.08 -1.26 -5.87
CA GLU A 362 3.15 -0.38 -6.56
C GLU A 362 3.63 -0.13 -7.99
N GLY A 363 2.74 -0.35 -8.95
CA GLY A 363 2.97 -0.12 -10.38
C GLY A 363 1.90 0.79 -10.98
N GLN A 364 1.87 0.86 -12.32
CA GLN A 364 0.89 1.63 -13.08
C GLN A 364 0.45 0.82 -14.30
N ILE A 365 -0.83 0.88 -14.69
CA ILE A 365 -1.35 -0.03 -15.72
C ILE A 365 -0.57 0.04 -17.05
N ASP A 366 -0.25 1.23 -17.53
CA ASP A 366 0.51 1.42 -18.77
C ASP A 366 1.91 0.80 -18.72
N THR A 367 2.68 1.06 -17.65
CA THR A 367 4.05 0.54 -17.51
C THR A 367 4.09 -0.95 -17.20
N SER A 368 3.14 -1.42 -16.39
CA SER A 368 3.12 -2.79 -15.89
C SER A 368 2.54 -3.80 -16.86
N PHE A 369 1.53 -3.40 -17.66
CA PHE A 369 0.95 -4.26 -18.68
C PHE A 369 1.55 -4.01 -20.07
N GLY A 370 1.99 -2.79 -20.37
CA GLY A 370 2.70 -2.45 -21.62
C GLY A 370 2.02 -3.01 -22.87
N TYR A 371 2.73 -3.87 -23.59
CA TYR A 371 2.23 -4.50 -24.82
C TYR A 371 1.00 -5.40 -24.62
N LEU A 372 0.77 -5.92 -23.39
CA LEU A 372 -0.38 -6.76 -23.09
C LEU A 372 -1.71 -6.01 -23.20
N LEU A 373 -1.70 -4.67 -23.10
CA LEU A 373 -2.91 -3.85 -23.24
C LEU A 373 -3.54 -3.93 -24.64
N ALA A 374 -2.86 -4.52 -25.62
CA ALA A 374 -3.45 -4.89 -26.91
C ALA A 374 -4.34 -6.15 -26.86
N GLY A 375 -4.36 -6.86 -25.73
CA GLY A 375 -5.09 -8.10 -25.51
C GLY A 375 -6.50 -7.91 -24.92
N ASP A 376 -7.05 -9.00 -24.40
CA ASP A 376 -8.34 -9.03 -23.70
C ASP A 376 -8.20 -8.52 -22.27
N ILE A 377 -8.82 -7.37 -21.99
CA ILE A 377 -8.83 -6.72 -20.68
C ILE A 377 -10.14 -7.09 -19.96
N CYS A 378 -10.01 -7.60 -18.74
CA CYS A 378 -11.11 -7.96 -17.86
C CYS A 378 -10.96 -7.25 -16.52
N PHE A 379 -11.87 -6.31 -16.22
CA PHE A 379 -12.03 -5.78 -14.88
C PHE A 379 -12.94 -6.71 -14.08
N ALA A 380 -12.49 -7.13 -12.90
CA ALA A 380 -13.19 -8.09 -12.07
C ALA A 380 -13.28 -7.62 -10.62
N ARG A 381 -14.43 -7.86 -10.00
CA ARG A 381 -14.66 -7.64 -8.57
C ARG A 381 -14.76 -8.97 -7.85
N ALA A 382 -14.18 -9.06 -6.65
CA ALA A 382 -14.33 -10.24 -5.82
C ALA A 382 -15.81 -10.46 -5.42
N VAL A 383 -16.29 -11.70 -5.54
CA VAL A 383 -17.66 -12.09 -5.25
C VAL A 383 -17.81 -12.39 -3.76
N GLY A 384 -18.87 -11.83 -3.17
CA GLY A 384 -19.12 -11.91 -1.74
C GLY A 384 -18.48 -10.76 -0.97
N SER A 385 -18.54 -10.84 0.36
CA SER A 385 -17.86 -9.91 1.26
C SER A 385 -16.63 -10.59 1.86
N PRO A 386 -15.59 -9.82 2.25
CA PRO A 386 -14.51 -10.37 3.05
C PRO A 386 -15.13 -11.02 4.29
N ALA A 387 -14.59 -12.15 4.72
CA ALA A 387 -15.04 -12.82 5.93
C ALA A 387 -14.93 -11.82 7.09
N GLY A 388 -16.08 -11.27 7.51
CA GLY A 388 -16.21 -10.22 8.52
C GLY A 388 -16.11 -8.78 7.98
N GLU A 389 -17.09 -7.95 8.35
CA GLU A 389 -17.10 -6.50 8.11
C GLU A 389 -15.86 -5.85 8.76
N LYS A 390 -15.07 -5.06 8.03
CA LYS A 390 -14.00 -4.24 8.64
C LYS A 390 -14.54 -2.89 9.10
N GLY A 391 -14.04 -2.43 10.25
CA GLY A 391 -14.39 -1.14 10.83
C GLY A 391 -13.47 -0.03 10.37
N GLN A 392 -13.97 1.21 10.36
CA GLN A 392 -13.16 2.40 10.19
C GLN A 392 -12.25 2.58 11.41
N LYS A 393 -11.06 3.16 11.25
CA LYS A 393 -10.15 3.39 12.38
C LYS A 393 -10.81 4.33 13.40
N GLY A 394 -11.07 3.82 14.61
CA GLY A 394 -11.60 4.62 15.71
C GLY A 394 -10.54 5.52 16.34
N SER A 395 -10.89 6.78 16.61
CA SER A 395 -10.06 7.69 17.40
C SER A 395 -10.56 7.66 18.86
N PHE A 396 -10.04 6.72 19.64
CA PHE A 396 -10.34 6.60 21.06
C PHE A 396 -9.08 6.83 21.88
N SER A 397 -9.07 7.87 22.70
CA SER A 397 -7.96 8.21 23.59
C SER A 397 -7.65 7.10 24.59
N ALA A 398 -8.68 6.37 25.04
CA ALA A 398 -8.54 5.26 25.99
C ALA A 398 -7.69 4.09 25.47
N LEU A 399 -7.57 3.92 24.14
CA LEU A 399 -6.75 2.86 23.54
C LEU A 399 -5.26 3.00 23.87
N LYS A 400 -4.78 4.22 24.12
CA LYS A 400 -3.38 4.46 24.52
C LYS A 400 -3.04 3.69 25.79
N GLN A 401 -3.93 3.73 26.79
CA GLN A 401 -3.74 3.03 28.05
C GLN A 401 -3.76 1.51 27.86
N ILE A 402 -4.67 0.99 27.04
CA ILE A 402 -4.77 -0.46 26.77
C ILE A 402 -3.51 -0.94 26.03
N ASN A 403 -3.11 -0.26 24.95
CA ASN A 403 -1.96 -0.64 24.13
C ASN A 403 -0.61 -0.51 24.87
N GLN A 404 -0.50 0.35 25.88
CA GLN A 404 0.70 0.45 26.72
C GLN A 404 0.86 -0.74 27.68
N ASN A 405 -0.23 -1.45 27.99
CA ASN A 405 -0.27 -2.48 29.02
C ASN A 405 -0.65 -3.88 28.50
N ALA A 406 -0.73 -4.05 27.17
CA ALA A 406 -0.99 -5.32 26.50
C ALA A 406 -0.21 -5.42 25.19
N GLY A 407 0.52 -6.51 24.98
CA GLY A 407 1.30 -6.74 23.75
C GLY A 407 0.44 -6.96 22.50
N LYS A 408 -0.79 -7.46 22.66
CA LYS A 408 -1.76 -7.59 21.57
C LYS A 408 -3.14 -7.13 22.00
N VAL A 409 -3.76 -6.32 21.15
CA VAL A 409 -5.10 -5.76 21.37
C VAL A 409 -5.92 -5.89 20.09
N ALA A 410 -7.11 -6.45 20.21
CA ALA A 410 -8.14 -6.44 19.17
C ALA A 410 -9.38 -5.73 19.72
N TYR A 411 -9.84 -4.68 19.03
CA TYR A 411 -11.01 -3.93 19.48
C TYR A 411 -11.97 -3.61 18.34
N GLY A 412 -13.26 -3.50 18.68
CA GLY A 412 -14.28 -3.01 17.77
C GLY A 412 -15.47 -2.43 18.50
N VAL A 413 -16.07 -1.38 17.94
CA VAL A 413 -17.27 -0.69 18.43
C VAL A 413 -18.23 -0.52 17.27
N TYR A 414 -19.38 -1.17 17.32
CA TYR A 414 -20.41 -1.11 16.27
C TYR A 414 -21.66 -0.38 16.79
N TYR A 415 -21.96 0.78 16.21
CA TYR A 415 -23.15 1.57 16.54
C TYR A 415 -24.35 1.08 15.74
N PHE A 416 -25.38 0.57 16.42
CA PHE A 416 -26.50 -0.07 15.74
C PHE A 416 -27.40 0.90 14.98
N ASN A 417 -27.58 2.12 15.49
CA ASN A 417 -28.41 3.14 14.87
C ASN A 417 -27.77 3.67 13.59
N ASP A 418 -26.48 4.00 13.65
CA ASP A 418 -25.76 4.64 12.56
C ASP A 418 -25.13 3.64 11.59
N LYS A 419 -25.19 2.34 11.93
CA LYS A 419 -24.49 1.24 11.22
C LYS A 419 -22.99 1.53 11.04
N LYS A 420 -22.42 2.29 11.97
CA LYS A 420 -21.02 2.70 11.97
C LYS A 420 -20.19 1.70 12.74
N TYR A 421 -19.16 1.14 12.11
CA TYR A 421 -18.21 0.25 12.76
C TYR A 421 -16.85 0.94 12.93
N LEU A 422 -16.35 1.04 14.16
CA LEU A 422 -15.03 1.56 14.49
C LEU A 422 -14.13 0.45 15.06
N SER A 423 -12.96 0.21 14.50
CA SER A 423 -12.10 -0.91 14.89
C SER A 423 -10.61 -0.67 14.55
N ASN A 424 -9.71 -1.44 15.18
CA ASN A 424 -8.34 -1.61 14.68
C ASN A 424 -8.20 -2.74 13.66
N ASN A 425 -9.29 -3.44 13.32
CA ASN A 425 -9.35 -4.57 12.40
C ASN A 425 -8.39 -5.72 12.72
N ASN A 426 -7.83 -5.74 13.93
CA ASN A 426 -6.97 -6.84 14.36
C ASN A 426 -7.85 -8.07 14.59
N ASN A 427 -7.80 -9.00 13.64
CA ASN A 427 -8.57 -10.24 13.66
C ASN A 427 -7.71 -11.47 13.93
N ASP A 428 -6.51 -11.28 14.50
CA ASP A 428 -5.67 -12.38 14.96
C ASP A 428 -6.44 -13.29 15.93
N GLN A 429 -6.04 -14.55 16.03
CA GLN A 429 -6.57 -15.43 17.06
C GLN A 429 -6.12 -14.96 18.44
N MET A 430 -7.09 -14.54 19.25
CA MET A 430 -6.90 -14.07 20.62
C MET A 430 -7.30 -15.17 21.61
N ILE A 431 -6.63 -15.23 22.77
CA ILE A 431 -7.03 -16.16 23.83
C ILE A 431 -8.40 -15.70 24.32
N SER A 432 -9.42 -16.53 24.15
CA SER A 432 -10.81 -16.17 24.46
C SER A 432 -11.04 -16.03 25.97
N ALA A 433 -10.31 -16.79 26.79
CA ALA A 433 -10.62 -16.99 28.20
C ALA A 433 -12.11 -17.34 28.37
N SER A 434 -12.83 -16.69 29.29
CA SER A 434 -14.26 -16.95 29.50
C SER A 434 -15.19 -16.31 28.46
N VAL A 435 -14.68 -15.55 27.48
CA VAL A 435 -15.51 -15.00 26.38
C VAL A 435 -16.13 -16.13 25.56
N ILE A 436 -15.45 -17.28 25.40
CA ILE A 436 -15.94 -18.41 24.60
C ILE A 436 -17.30 -18.94 25.07
N LYS A 437 -17.66 -18.70 26.34
CA LYS A 437 -18.90 -19.16 26.96
C LYS A 437 -20.16 -18.60 26.28
N VAL A 438 -20.07 -17.46 25.59
CA VAL A 438 -21.22 -16.92 24.83
C VAL A 438 -21.58 -17.79 23.62
N PHE A 439 -20.58 -18.39 22.97
CA PHE A 439 -20.81 -19.28 21.82
C PHE A 439 -21.37 -20.64 22.27
N ILE A 440 -20.95 -21.12 23.46
CA ILE A 440 -21.53 -22.31 24.09
C ILE A 440 -23.00 -22.06 24.45
N MET A 441 -23.31 -20.89 25.01
CA MET A 441 -24.69 -20.47 25.26
C MET A 441 -25.50 -20.43 23.95
N GLU A 442 -24.98 -19.81 22.89
CA GLU A 442 -25.68 -19.75 21.59
C GLU A 442 -26.00 -21.14 21.06
N TYR A 443 -25.03 -22.07 21.12
CA TYR A 443 -25.26 -23.47 20.72
C TYR A 443 -26.46 -24.08 21.45
N LEU A 444 -26.52 -23.94 22.79
CA LEU A 444 -27.56 -24.56 23.61
C LEU A 444 -28.96 -24.00 23.28
N TYR A 445 -29.05 -22.70 23.02
CA TYR A 445 -30.29 -22.06 22.58
C TYR A 445 -30.68 -22.45 21.14
N ASP A 446 -29.74 -22.43 20.21
CA ASP A 446 -30.01 -22.73 18.81
C ASP A 446 -30.44 -24.17 18.61
N ARG A 447 -29.77 -25.11 19.30
CA ARG A 447 -30.10 -26.55 19.28
C ARG A 447 -31.28 -26.92 20.18
N GLY A 448 -31.89 -25.97 20.89
CA GLY A 448 -33.11 -26.20 21.69
C GLY A 448 -32.90 -27.03 22.94
N ARG A 449 -31.69 -26.98 23.53
CA ARG A 449 -31.26 -27.86 24.63
C ARG A 449 -31.50 -27.26 26.03
N THR A 450 -32.04 -26.04 26.11
CA THR A 450 -32.18 -25.30 27.39
C THR A 450 -33.11 -25.97 28.39
N GLY A 451 -34.07 -26.78 27.91
CA GLY A 451 -34.99 -27.56 28.76
C GLY A 451 -34.44 -28.89 29.28
N GLU A 452 -33.21 -29.26 28.91
CA GLU A 452 -32.57 -30.50 29.38
C GLU A 452 -32.07 -30.39 30.83
N THR A 453 -31.82 -31.53 31.47
CA THR A 453 -31.19 -31.65 32.78
C THR A 453 -29.92 -32.49 32.66
N VAL A 454 -28.82 -32.00 33.21
CA VAL A 454 -27.52 -32.71 33.22
C VAL A 454 -26.88 -32.60 34.60
N GLY A 455 -26.38 -33.72 35.12
CA GLY A 455 -25.74 -33.76 36.44
C GLY A 455 -26.67 -33.30 37.58
N GLY A 456 -27.98 -33.48 37.44
CA GLY A 456 -28.98 -33.05 38.43
C GLY A 456 -29.33 -31.56 38.40
N GLN A 457 -28.79 -30.78 37.46
CA GLN A 457 -29.11 -29.36 37.28
C GLN A 457 -29.73 -29.11 35.91
N SER A 458 -30.62 -28.12 35.80
CA SER A 458 -31.16 -27.73 34.49
C SER A 458 -30.07 -27.06 33.67
N VAL A 459 -30.05 -27.33 32.36
CA VAL A 459 -29.12 -26.67 31.41
C VAL A 459 -29.30 -25.15 31.48
N GLN A 460 -30.53 -24.65 31.62
CA GLN A 460 -30.81 -23.23 31.81
C GLN A 460 -30.07 -22.64 33.03
N SER A 461 -30.11 -23.31 34.20
CA SER A 461 -29.40 -22.84 35.41
C SER A 461 -27.88 -22.86 35.21
N LEU A 462 -27.36 -23.89 34.54
CA LEU A 462 -25.94 -23.97 34.22
C LEU A 462 -25.50 -22.85 33.25
N ILE A 463 -26.33 -22.49 32.27
CA ILE A 463 -26.08 -21.34 31.38
C ILE A 463 -26.03 -20.04 32.18
N GLU A 464 -27.00 -19.82 33.08
CA GLU A 464 -27.05 -18.62 33.92
C GLU A 464 -25.80 -18.50 34.79
N GLN A 465 -25.36 -19.58 35.45
CA GLN A 465 -24.11 -19.60 36.21
C GLN A 465 -22.87 -19.36 35.32
N MET A 466 -22.82 -20.04 34.16
CA MET A 466 -21.74 -19.93 33.19
C MET A 466 -21.55 -18.49 32.68
N ILE A 467 -22.64 -17.75 32.48
CA ILE A 467 -22.58 -16.38 31.96
C ILE A 467 -22.46 -15.35 33.07
N THR A 468 -23.33 -15.38 34.09
CA THR A 468 -23.48 -14.28 35.06
C THR A 468 -22.34 -14.17 36.06
N VAL A 469 -21.77 -15.31 36.47
CA VAL A 469 -20.63 -15.37 37.42
C VAL A 469 -19.41 -16.07 36.82
N SER A 470 -19.47 -16.40 35.53
CA SER A 470 -18.38 -17.08 34.82
C SER A 470 -18.00 -18.44 35.43
N ASP A 471 -18.98 -19.22 35.92
CA ASP A 471 -18.69 -20.48 36.60
C ASP A 471 -18.02 -21.51 35.66
N ASN A 472 -16.81 -21.93 35.99
CA ASN A 472 -16.02 -22.87 35.18
C ASN A 472 -16.53 -24.31 35.29
N ASN A 473 -17.06 -24.71 36.43
CA ASN A 473 -17.61 -26.05 36.62
C ASN A 473 -18.91 -26.23 35.83
N ALA A 474 -19.83 -25.26 35.89
CA ALA A 474 -21.03 -25.25 35.07
C ALA A 474 -20.69 -25.29 33.57
N THR A 475 -19.66 -24.53 33.17
CA THR A 475 -19.15 -24.58 31.78
C THR A 475 -18.65 -25.97 31.41
N ASN A 476 -17.86 -26.62 32.27
CA ASN A 476 -17.30 -27.94 31.99
C ASN A 476 -18.39 -29.03 31.94
N VAL A 477 -19.39 -28.97 32.81
CA VAL A 477 -20.57 -29.85 32.75
C VAL A 477 -21.31 -29.69 31.42
N LEU A 478 -21.51 -28.45 30.95
CA LEU A 478 -22.14 -28.20 29.65
C LEU A 478 -21.27 -28.69 28.48
N ILE A 479 -19.95 -28.54 28.56
CA ILE A 479 -19.01 -29.08 27.56
C ILE A 479 -19.09 -30.61 27.52
N ASP A 480 -19.11 -31.29 28.67
CA ASP A 480 -19.23 -32.74 28.76
C ASP A 480 -20.56 -33.26 28.20
N HIS A 481 -21.63 -32.49 28.43
CA HIS A 481 -22.97 -32.81 27.94
C HIS A 481 -23.13 -32.71 26.43
N VAL A 482 -22.34 -31.84 25.79
CA VAL A 482 -22.46 -31.52 24.36
C VAL A 482 -21.36 -32.19 23.53
N GLY A 483 -20.15 -32.27 24.06
CA GLY A 483 -18.93 -32.63 23.35
C GLY A 483 -18.25 -31.42 22.69
N MET A 484 -16.93 -31.32 22.83
CA MET A 484 -16.13 -30.25 22.22
C MET A 484 -16.17 -30.27 20.68
N GLU A 485 -16.23 -31.46 20.07
CA GLU A 485 -16.32 -31.61 18.61
C GLU A 485 -17.62 -31.02 18.06
N SER A 486 -18.76 -31.30 18.72
CA SER A 486 -20.07 -30.72 18.39
C SER A 486 -20.06 -29.20 18.49
N LEU A 487 -19.42 -28.65 19.54
CA LEU A 487 -19.31 -27.21 19.74
C LEU A 487 -18.45 -26.55 18.66
N ASN A 488 -17.26 -27.09 18.39
CA ASN A 488 -16.37 -26.55 17.34
C ASN A 488 -17.00 -26.67 15.94
N SER A 489 -17.67 -27.77 15.64
CA SER A 489 -18.39 -27.94 14.37
C SER A 489 -19.47 -26.89 14.21
N TYR A 490 -20.20 -26.58 15.30
CA TYR A 490 -21.18 -25.52 15.31
C TYR A 490 -20.56 -24.12 15.16
N PHE A 491 -19.41 -23.85 15.77
CA PHE A 491 -18.71 -22.58 15.58
C PHE A 491 -18.41 -22.35 14.09
N THR A 492 -17.85 -23.35 13.41
CA THR A 492 -17.62 -23.32 11.96
C THR A 492 -18.93 -23.17 11.18
N GLU A 493 -19.98 -23.93 11.52
CA GLU A 493 -21.31 -23.87 10.87
C GLU A 493 -21.91 -22.46 10.94
N LYS A 494 -21.78 -21.78 12.09
CA LYS A 494 -22.23 -20.40 12.28
C LYS A 494 -21.28 -19.36 11.69
N GLY A 495 -20.17 -19.80 11.10
CA GLY A 495 -19.13 -18.96 10.53
C GLY A 495 -18.39 -18.14 11.60
N TYR A 496 -18.11 -18.76 12.74
CA TYR A 496 -17.14 -18.33 13.74
C TYR A 496 -15.84 -19.12 13.54
N SER A 497 -15.18 -18.88 12.40
CA SER A 497 -14.05 -19.70 11.94
C SER A 497 -12.77 -19.52 12.77
N GLY A 498 -12.67 -18.43 13.53
CA GLY A 498 -11.57 -18.15 14.44
C GLY A 498 -11.79 -18.63 15.87
N THR A 499 -13.02 -18.99 16.23
CA THR A 499 -13.39 -19.53 17.55
C THR A 499 -13.11 -21.04 17.64
N LYS A 500 -12.30 -21.42 18.65
CA LYS A 500 -11.93 -22.83 18.87
C LYS A 500 -11.86 -23.16 20.37
N LEU A 501 -12.67 -24.14 20.78
CA LEU A 501 -12.62 -24.75 22.11
C LEU A 501 -11.68 -25.96 22.06
N GLN A 502 -10.50 -25.85 22.68
CA GLN A 502 -9.46 -26.88 22.67
C GLN A 502 -9.27 -27.57 24.01
N ARG A 503 -9.72 -26.94 25.08
CA ARG A 503 -9.67 -27.48 26.44
C ARG A 503 -10.90 -27.05 27.24
N LYS A 504 -11.24 -27.85 28.24
CA LYS A 504 -12.17 -27.43 29.30
C LYS A 504 -11.58 -26.28 30.13
N MET A 505 -12.44 -25.57 30.83
CA MET A 505 -12.04 -24.43 31.66
C MET A 505 -11.05 -24.89 32.73
N LEU A 506 -9.90 -24.22 32.80
CA LEU A 506 -8.79 -24.43 33.75
C LEU A 506 -8.06 -25.79 33.67
N GLU A 507 -8.37 -26.64 32.70
CA GLU A 507 -7.58 -27.86 32.45
C GLU A 507 -6.28 -27.56 31.69
N GLN A 508 -5.31 -28.48 31.76
CA GLN A 508 -4.08 -28.39 30.96
C GLN A 508 -4.37 -28.66 29.48
N GLY A 509 -3.66 -27.98 28.58
CA GLY A 509 -3.79 -28.17 27.14
C GLY A 509 -3.63 -26.86 26.37
N SER A 510 -3.90 -26.91 25.06
CA SER A 510 -3.91 -25.72 24.21
C SER A 510 -5.03 -24.75 24.61
N GLU A 511 -4.76 -23.45 24.52
CA GLU A 511 -5.74 -22.43 24.90
C GLU A 511 -7.00 -22.43 24.04
N ASN A 512 -8.06 -21.84 24.56
CA ASN A 512 -9.30 -21.61 23.81
C ASN A 512 -9.21 -20.26 23.09
N TYR A 513 -9.54 -20.20 21.81
CA TYR A 513 -9.34 -19.02 20.96
C TYR A 513 -10.65 -18.45 20.43
N THR A 514 -10.62 -17.16 20.08
CA THR A 514 -11.68 -16.45 19.35
C THR A 514 -11.06 -15.27 18.59
N THR A 515 -11.84 -14.62 17.73
CA THR A 515 -11.41 -13.41 17.02
C THR A 515 -12.36 -12.24 17.28
N LEU A 516 -11.92 -11.05 16.88
CA LEU A 516 -12.73 -9.83 16.89
C LEU A 516 -13.98 -9.96 16.03
N GLN A 517 -13.85 -10.50 14.82
CA GLN A 517 -14.97 -10.64 13.91
C GLN A 517 -16.00 -11.65 14.42
N ASP A 518 -15.57 -12.79 14.98
CA ASP A 518 -16.51 -13.81 15.48
C ASP A 518 -17.33 -13.27 16.66
N THR A 519 -16.66 -12.58 17.58
CA THR A 519 -17.32 -11.95 18.73
C THR A 519 -18.22 -10.79 18.29
N MET A 520 -17.80 -9.94 17.35
CA MET A 520 -18.63 -8.86 16.84
C MET A 520 -19.85 -9.41 16.08
N LYS A 521 -19.67 -10.47 15.28
CA LYS A 521 -20.75 -11.17 14.57
C LYS A 521 -21.78 -11.74 15.54
N PHE A 522 -21.33 -12.39 16.61
CA PHE A 522 -22.22 -12.88 17.67
C PHE A 522 -23.04 -11.72 18.27
N LEU A 523 -22.39 -10.63 18.70
CA LEU A 523 -23.08 -9.50 19.33
C LEU A 523 -24.07 -8.80 18.39
N LYS A 524 -23.69 -8.61 17.12
CA LYS A 524 -24.59 -8.05 16.11
C LYS A 524 -25.81 -8.92 15.90
N ARG A 525 -25.62 -10.23 15.68
CA ARG A 525 -26.74 -11.18 15.53
C ARG A 525 -27.64 -11.20 16.75
N LEU A 526 -27.06 -11.20 17.95
CA LEU A 526 -27.80 -11.17 19.21
C LEU A 526 -28.71 -9.93 19.29
N TYR A 527 -28.16 -8.75 19.00
CA TYR A 527 -28.92 -7.50 19.10
C TYR A 527 -29.93 -7.34 17.96
N GLU A 528 -29.56 -7.62 16.71
CA GLU A 528 -30.44 -7.45 15.54
C GLU A 528 -31.63 -8.41 15.58
N ASN A 529 -31.46 -9.60 16.16
CA ASN A 529 -32.51 -10.60 16.32
C ASN A 529 -33.17 -10.58 17.71
N ARG A 530 -32.97 -9.53 18.51
CA ARG A 530 -33.51 -9.39 19.89
C ARG A 530 -35.04 -9.44 20.00
N GLY A 531 -35.75 -9.40 18.87
CA GLY A 531 -37.21 -9.61 18.82
C GLY A 531 -37.64 -11.08 18.89
N ASN A 532 -36.70 -12.03 18.75
CA ASN A 532 -37.01 -13.45 18.92
C ASN A 532 -36.71 -13.93 20.36
N GLN A 533 -37.47 -14.92 20.83
CA GLN A 533 -37.41 -15.38 22.22
C GLN A 533 -36.00 -15.84 22.65
N LYS A 534 -35.28 -16.53 21.76
CA LYS A 534 -33.94 -17.07 22.06
C LYS A 534 -32.91 -15.97 22.30
N ASN A 535 -32.82 -14.99 21.39
CA ASN A 535 -31.87 -13.89 21.52
C ASN A 535 -32.27 -12.93 22.64
N THR A 536 -33.57 -12.70 22.86
CA THR A 536 -34.02 -11.94 24.04
C THR A 536 -33.52 -12.61 25.33
N ALA A 537 -33.69 -13.93 25.47
CA ALA A 537 -33.26 -14.66 26.67
C ALA A 537 -31.73 -14.60 26.86
N MET A 538 -30.95 -14.83 25.81
CA MET A 538 -29.48 -14.72 25.86
C MET A 538 -29.02 -13.31 26.24
N LEU A 539 -29.63 -12.27 25.66
CA LEU A 539 -29.32 -10.88 25.97
C LEU A 539 -29.65 -10.55 27.43
N GLU A 540 -30.80 -11.02 27.95
CA GLU A 540 -31.18 -10.84 29.35
C GLU A 540 -30.24 -11.56 30.32
N ILE A 541 -29.77 -12.76 30.00
CA ILE A 541 -28.76 -13.45 30.83
C ILE A 541 -27.45 -12.64 30.86
N MET A 542 -26.98 -12.15 29.71
CA MET A 542 -25.77 -11.34 29.62
C MET A 542 -25.88 -10.01 30.40
N LYS A 543 -27.08 -9.41 30.52
CA LYS A 543 -27.31 -8.21 31.34
C LYS A 543 -27.12 -8.46 32.84
N HIS A 544 -27.22 -9.70 33.30
CA HIS A 544 -27.05 -10.09 34.69
C HIS A 544 -25.58 -10.46 35.04
N GLN A 545 -24.62 -10.12 34.17
CA GLN A 545 -23.20 -10.24 34.48
C GLN A 545 -22.83 -9.52 35.78
N GLN A 546 -22.14 -10.23 36.68
CA GLN A 546 -21.72 -9.70 37.97
C GLN A 546 -20.31 -9.11 37.94
N VAL A 547 -19.45 -9.53 37.00
CA VAL A 547 -18.13 -8.93 36.80
C VAL A 547 -18.27 -7.60 36.06
N LYS A 548 -18.27 -6.50 36.82
CA LYS A 548 -18.48 -5.13 36.31
C LYS A 548 -17.21 -4.26 36.27
N THR A 549 -16.03 -4.88 36.27
CA THR A 549 -14.73 -4.20 36.41
C THR A 549 -14.17 -3.61 35.11
N LYS A 550 -14.83 -3.82 33.96
CA LYS A 550 -14.37 -3.47 32.61
C LYS A 550 -15.38 -2.59 31.87
N ILE A 551 -16.09 -3.07 30.83
CA ILE A 551 -17.01 -2.26 30.01
C ILE A 551 -18.02 -1.52 30.90
N SER A 552 -18.59 -2.22 31.88
CA SER A 552 -19.62 -1.69 32.78
C SER A 552 -19.08 -0.76 33.88
N SER A 553 -17.76 -0.64 34.08
CA SER A 553 -17.17 0.00 35.26
C SER A 553 -17.36 1.51 35.33
N GLN A 554 -17.54 2.17 34.18
CA GLN A 554 -17.69 3.62 34.07
C GLN A 554 -18.96 4.05 33.31
N LEU A 555 -19.94 3.15 33.23
CA LEU A 555 -21.21 3.38 32.56
C LEU A 555 -22.37 3.37 33.58
N ASP A 556 -23.36 4.19 33.32
CA ASP A 556 -24.62 4.34 34.07
C ASP A 556 -25.82 3.70 33.35
N VAL A 557 -25.57 2.99 32.26
CA VAL A 557 -26.57 2.30 31.44
C VAL A 557 -26.40 0.78 31.54
N PRO A 558 -27.46 -0.01 31.30
CA PRO A 558 -27.35 -1.46 31.27
C PRO A 558 -26.34 -1.94 30.22
N VAL A 559 -25.56 -2.94 30.57
CA VAL A 559 -24.59 -3.58 29.68
C VAL A 559 -24.86 -5.09 29.69
N ALA A 560 -25.02 -5.68 28.51
CA ALA A 560 -25.10 -7.11 28.32
C ALA A 560 -23.73 -7.63 27.93
N ASN A 561 -22.93 -8.17 28.86
CA ASN A 561 -21.52 -8.51 28.60
C ASN A 561 -21.07 -9.89 29.09
N LYS A 562 -19.93 -10.32 28.56
CA LYS A 562 -19.15 -11.44 29.05
C LYS A 562 -17.68 -11.06 29.15
N THR A 563 -17.16 -11.11 30.37
CA THR A 563 -15.73 -10.92 30.63
C THR A 563 -14.92 -12.20 30.42
N GLY A 564 -13.60 -12.05 30.24
CA GLY A 564 -12.65 -13.14 30.30
C GLY A 564 -11.33 -12.70 30.93
N GLU A 565 -10.79 -13.54 31.81
CA GLU A 565 -9.59 -13.27 32.59
C GLU A 565 -8.69 -14.50 32.63
N LEU A 566 -7.40 -14.32 32.35
CA LEU A 566 -6.30 -15.23 32.70
C LEU A 566 -5.12 -14.37 33.17
N THR A 567 -4.01 -15.00 33.57
CA THR A 567 -2.82 -14.30 34.07
C THR A 567 -2.32 -13.17 33.16
N THR A 568 -2.42 -13.34 31.84
CA THR A 568 -1.94 -12.37 30.83
C THR A 568 -3.03 -11.95 29.84
N VAL A 569 -4.31 -12.07 30.23
CA VAL A 569 -5.48 -11.81 29.37
C VAL A 569 -6.54 -11.05 30.15
N GLU A 570 -7.01 -9.94 29.60
CA GLU A 570 -8.12 -9.15 30.13
C GLU A 570 -9.08 -8.80 28.98
N ASN A 571 -10.10 -9.64 28.81
CA ASN A 571 -11.10 -9.49 27.77
C ASN A 571 -12.43 -9.01 28.34
N ASP A 572 -13.20 -8.31 27.52
CA ASP A 572 -14.63 -8.07 27.74
C ASP A 572 -15.32 -7.80 26.40
N ILE A 573 -16.49 -8.41 26.21
CA ILE A 573 -17.33 -8.18 25.03
C ILE A 573 -18.76 -7.94 25.47
N GLY A 574 -19.51 -7.09 24.76
CA GLY A 574 -20.91 -6.88 25.11
C GLY A 574 -21.64 -5.85 24.28
N ILE A 575 -22.90 -5.63 24.64
CA ILE A 575 -23.75 -4.58 24.08
C ILE A 575 -24.07 -3.57 25.18
N VAL A 576 -23.78 -2.30 24.94
CA VAL A 576 -24.15 -1.18 25.80
C VAL A 576 -25.53 -0.68 25.37
N LEU A 577 -26.51 -0.78 26.26
CA LEU A 577 -27.92 -0.48 26.00
C LEU A 577 -28.23 0.97 26.41
N SER A 578 -27.75 1.92 25.62
CA SER A 578 -28.08 3.35 25.74
C SER A 578 -29.08 3.80 24.68
N ASP A 579 -29.42 5.09 24.63
CA ASP A 579 -30.22 5.70 23.57
C ASP A 579 -29.59 5.51 22.17
N LYS A 580 -28.25 5.38 22.13
CA LYS A 580 -27.48 4.95 20.95
C LYS A 580 -26.81 3.61 21.28
N PRO A 581 -27.50 2.49 21.11
CA PRO A 581 -26.97 1.19 21.47
C PRO A 581 -25.79 0.83 20.58
N PHE A 582 -24.76 0.23 21.17
CA PHE A 582 -23.58 -0.22 20.44
C PHE A 582 -23.04 -1.55 20.99
N ALA A 583 -22.50 -2.38 20.11
CA ALA A 583 -21.68 -3.53 20.48
C ALA A 583 -20.23 -3.09 20.65
N ILE A 584 -19.54 -3.66 21.62
CA ILE A 584 -18.13 -3.40 21.90
C ILE A 584 -17.41 -4.72 22.19
N VAL A 585 -16.25 -4.89 21.57
CA VAL A 585 -15.35 -6.03 21.75
C VAL A 585 -13.99 -5.48 22.13
N VAL A 586 -13.40 -5.98 23.21
CA VAL A 586 -11.97 -5.82 23.51
C VAL A 586 -11.39 -7.16 23.91
N LEU A 587 -10.44 -7.63 23.12
CA LEU A 587 -9.65 -8.84 23.37
C LEU A 587 -8.18 -8.44 23.54
N THR A 588 -7.51 -8.99 24.54
CA THR A 588 -6.11 -8.68 24.86
C THR A 588 -5.32 -9.95 25.14
N ASN A 589 -4.07 -10.00 24.67
CA ASN A 589 -3.08 -10.98 25.11
C ASN A 589 -1.84 -10.22 25.59
N GLU A 590 -0.96 -10.93 26.30
CA GLU A 590 0.33 -10.39 26.76
C GLU A 590 0.12 -9.15 27.65
N VAL A 591 -0.91 -9.19 28.51
CA VAL A 591 -1.21 -8.14 29.47
C VAL A 591 -0.11 -8.07 30.53
N SER A 592 0.55 -6.92 30.64
CA SER A 592 1.58 -6.63 31.64
C SER A 592 1.00 -5.98 32.90
N ASN A 593 -0.14 -5.29 32.79
CA ASN A 593 -0.83 -4.67 33.91
C ASN A 593 -2.36 -4.78 33.77
N SER A 594 -2.94 -5.78 34.45
CA SER A 594 -4.38 -6.05 34.42
C SER A 594 -5.24 -4.89 34.90
N GLN A 595 -4.80 -4.14 35.91
CA GLN A 595 -5.60 -3.05 36.46
C GLN A 595 -5.74 -1.90 35.47
N GLU A 596 -4.63 -1.54 34.80
CA GLU A 596 -4.61 -0.51 33.77
C GLU A 596 -5.43 -0.92 32.54
N VAL A 597 -5.34 -2.18 32.11
CA VAL A 597 -6.17 -2.67 30.98
C VAL A 597 -7.65 -2.65 31.34
N ARG A 598 -8.05 -3.12 32.54
CA ARG A 598 -9.46 -3.09 32.98
C ARG A 598 -10.02 -1.67 33.01
N SER A 599 -9.28 -0.74 33.60
CA SER A 599 -9.64 0.69 33.63
C SER A 599 -9.74 1.26 32.21
N GLY A 600 -8.78 0.92 31.35
CA GLY A 600 -8.76 1.34 29.94
C GLY A 600 -9.99 0.85 29.16
N ILE A 601 -10.41 -0.40 29.35
CA ILE A 601 -11.64 -0.95 28.73
C ILE A 601 -12.88 -0.16 29.19
N GLY A 602 -12.98 0.16 30.49
CA GLY A 602 -14.06 1.00 31.01
C GLY A 602 -14.05 2.42 30.42
N SER A 603 -12.87 3.02 30.30
CA SER A 603 -12.70 4.34 29.69
C SER A 603 -13.08 4.33 28.21
N LEU A 604 -12.72 3.28 27.46
CA LEU A 604 -13.10 3.10 26.06
C LEU A 604 -14.62 3.01 25.90
N ALA A 605 -15.30 2.22 26.73
CA ALA A 605 -16.75 2.09 26.69
C ALA A 605 -17.45 3.42 27.01
N LYS A 606 -16.92 4.19 27.98
CA LYS A 606 -17.40 5.53 28.31
C LYS A 606 -17.17 6.53 27.18
N GLU A 607 -16.03 6.46 26.49
CA GLU A 607 -15.73 7.31 25.34
C GLU A 607 -16.63 6.98 24.15
N ALA A 608 -16.86 5.70 23.86
CA ALA A 608 -17.76 5.22 22.82
C ALA A 608 -19.23 5.61 23.04
N LYS A 609 -19.67 5.79 24.29
CA LYS A 609 -21.04 6.24 24.58
C LYS A 609 -21.29 7.71 24.21
N LYS A 610 -20.25 8.55 24.17
CA LYS A 610 -20.36 9.98 23.87
C LYS A 610 -20.68 10.19 22.39
#